data_AF-A0A1Y2J4E4-F1
#
_entry.id   AF-A0A1Y2J4E4-F1
#
_cell.length_a   1.000
_cell.length_b   1.000
_cell.length_c   1.000
_cell.angle_alpha   90.00
_cell.angle_beta   90.00
_cell.angle_gamma   90.00
#
_symmetry.space_group_name_H-M   'P 1'
#
loop_
_entity.id
_entity.type
_entity.pdbx_description
1 polymer ?
#
loop_
_entity_poly.entity_id
_entity_poly.type
_entity_poly.pdbx_seq_one_letter_code
_entity_poly.pdbx_strand_id
1 'polypeptide(L)'
;ARAADGRDVVIRVISIGSEGRNHLDVLQYISRGLTSQVAPNHAIPLLELLEREDITFGVFPRIGGTMTDAYDSWAENSVGDIVDMMIQCLESLAYLHSIGVAHRDAFRDNFLVQWHPESMSPTQLTVTRPRVILNDFETAVRFDEDVPSAQRVCIGLPLSDSFPDAARYTRPVPAEVASGQPYCPFKLDVWQFAQSFSNFKACTSIPELDVVLRGMADDNPASRLSALGAMIKLAGTVASIPSDTLKMPPLVTSSARFMTP
;
A
#
# COMPACT_ATOMS: atom_id res chain seq x y z
N ALA A 1 22.64 -4.59 4.57
CA ALA A 1 23.68 -4.17 5.52
C ALA A 1 23.27 -4.58 6.93
N ARG A 2 24.15 -4.49 7.93
CA ARG A 2 23.82 -4.78 9.33
C ARG A 2 24.20 -3.58 10.19
N ALA A 3 23.29 -3.14 11.04
CA ALA A 3 23.53 -2.05 11.99
C ALA A 3 24.46 -2.51 13.12
N ALA A 4 25.04 -1.55 13.86
CA ALA A 4 25.96 -1.84 14.96
C ALA A 4 25.32 -2.69 16.08
N ASP A 5 23.99 -2.62 16.22
CA ASP A 5 23.20 -3.41 17.17
C ASP A 5 22.80 -4.80 16.65
N GLY A 6 23.27 -5.19 15.46
CA GLY A 6 23.06 -6.50 14.87
C GLY A 6 21.79 -6.63 14.01
N ARG A 7 20.94 -5.59 13.92
CA ARG A 7 19.74 -5.62 13.07
C ARG A 7 20.08 -5.55 11.59
N ASP A 8 19.38 -6.33 10.77
CA ASP A 8 19.52 -6.26 9.32
C ASP A 8 18.78 -5.02 8.78
N VAL A 9 19.48 -4.24 7.95
CA VAL A 9 19.00 -2.96 7.41
C VAL A 9 19.20 -2.87 5.91
N VAL A 10 18.35 -2.06 5.29
CA VAL A 10 18.44 -1.65 3.89
C VAL A 10 18.86 -0.19 3.87
N ILE A 11 19.86 0.13 3.03
CA ILE A 11 20.30 1.51 2.79
C ILE A 11 19.84 1.87 1.38
N ARG A 12 19.08 2.95 1.24
CA ARG A 12 18.62 3.48 -0.05
C ARG A 12 19.03 4.93 -0.21
N VAL A 13 19.31 5.34 -1.44
CA VAL A 13 19.42 6.76 -1.80
C VAL A 13 18.02 7.36 -1.73
N ILE A 14 17.85 8.48 -1.03
CA ILE A 14 16.59 9.22 -0.93
C ILE A 14 16.62 10.46 -1.83
N SER A 15 17.74 11.19 -1.83
CA SER A 15 17.88 12.41 -2.61
C SER A 15 19.32 12.63 -3.08
N ILE A 16 19.46 13.29 -4.23
CA ILE A 16 20.74 13.76 -4.79
C ILE A 16 20.57 15.25 -5.13
N GLY A 17 21.29 16.12 -4.42
CA GLY A 17 21.21 17.57 -4.58
C GLY A 17 19.81 18.12 -4.29
N SER A 18 19.06 18.45 -5.35
CA SER A 18 17.67 18.91 -5.26
C SER A 18 16.63 17.85 -5.58
N GLU A 19 17.02 16.77 -6.23
CA GLU A 19 16.11 15.69 -6.62
C GLU A 19 15.76 14.85 -5.40
N GLY A 20 14.48 14.52 -5.23
CA GLY A 20 14.01 13.66 -4.13
C GLY A 20 13.81 14.37 -2.79
N ARG A 21 13.90 15.71 -2.75
CA ARG A 21 13.61 16.48 -1.52
C ARG A 21 12.19 16.28 -1.01
N ASN A 22 11.20 16.26 -1.92
CA ASN A 22 9.81 15.98 -1.55
C ASN A 22 9.66 14.59 -0.90
N HIS A 23 10.35 13.57 -1.45
CA HIS A 23 10.37 12.23 -0.88
C HIS A 23 10.97 12.22 0.53
N LEU A 24 12.11 12.92 0.72
CA LEU A 24 12.74 13.08 2.03
C LEU A 24 11.82 13.79 3.04
N ASP A 25 11.15 14.86 2.64
CA ASP A 25 10.26 15.64 3.51
C ASP A 25 9.05 14.82 3.96
N VAL A 26 8.44 14.06 3.05
CA VAL A 26 7.34 13.13 3.38
C VAL A 26 7.82 12.05 4.35
N LEU A 27 8.96 11.39 4.07
CA LEU A 27 9.52 10.36 4.94
C LEU A 27 9.88 10.90 6.34
N GLN A 28 10.46 12.09 6.43
CA GLN A 28 10.74 12.69 7.74
C GLN A 28 9.46 12.97 8.52
N TYR A 29 8.40 13.37 7.84
CA TYR A 29 7.11 13.64 8.48
C TYR A 29 6.42 12.37 8.99
N ILE A 30 6.39 11.29 8.22
CA ILE A 30 5.61 10.08 8.58
C ILE A 30 6.45 9.01 9.28
N SER A 31 7.75 8.96 9.02
CA SER A 31 8.63 7.86 9.45
C SER A 31 9.62 8.26 10.56
N ARG A 32 9.58 9.51 11.05
CA ARG A 32 10.36 9.97 12.22
C ARG A 32 9.46 10.72 13.22
N GLY A 33 9.93 10.82 14.47
CA GLY A 33 9.27 11.62 15.51
C GLY A 33 8.03 10.96 16.12
N LEU A 34 7.03 11.77 16.49
CA LEU A 34 5.81 11.31 17.17
C LEU A 34 4.85 10.59 16.21
N THR A 35 4.76 11.05 14.97
CA THR A 35 3.93 10.46 13.90
C THR A 35 4.33 9.02 13.61
N SER A 36 5.63 8.69 13.62
CA SER A 36 6.09 7.31 13.40
C SER A 36 5.79 6.35 14.55
N GLN A 37 5.36 6.85 15.72
CA GLN A 37 4.96 6.05 16.88
C GLN A 37 3.45 5.83 16.97
N VAL A 38 2.68 6.47 16.09
CA VAL A 38 1.22 6.32 16.05
C VAL A 38 0.89 4.91 15.57
N ALA A 39 0.10 4.16 16.35
CA ALA A 39 -0.19 2.75 16.10
C ALA A 39 -0.70 2.42 14.66
N PRO A 40 -1.66 3.18 14.08
CA PRO A 40 -2.12 2.96 12.71
C PRO A 40 -1.16 3.50 11.63
N ASN A 41 0.02 3.99 12.00
CA ASN A 41 1.05 4.33 11.04
C ASN A 41 1.86 3.08 10.68
N HIS A 42 1.66 2.58 9.46
CA HIS A 42 2.42 1.46 8.92
C HIS A 42 3.52 1.92 7.95
N ALA A 43 3.83 3.21 7.86
CA ALA A 43 4.93 3.67 7.03
C ALA A 43 6.27 3.07 7.50
N ILE A 44 7.13 2.72 6.55
CA ILE A 44 8.44 2.14 6.85
C ILE A 44 9.25 3.07 7.76
N PRO A 45 9.73 2.61 8.94
CA PRO A 45 10.48 3.47 9.85
C PRO A 45 11.80 3.92 9.25
N LEU A 46 12.07 5.23 9.30
CA LEU A 46 13.34 5.82 8.89
C LEU A 46 14.26 5.86 10.11
N LEU A 47 15.17 4.89 10.20
CA LEU A 47 16.02 4.68 11.37
C LEU A 47 17.11 5.76 11.46
N GLU A 48 17.74 6.06 10.34
CA GLU A 48 18.87 6.99 10.26
C GLU A 48 18.92 7.65 8.88
N LEU A 49 19.41 8.89 8.83
CA LEU A 49 19.77 9.59 7.62
C LEU A 49 21.29 9.75 7.59
N LEU A 50 21.92 9.36 6.49
CA LEU A 50 23.35 9.52 6.27
C LEU A 50 23.58 10.49 5.13
N GLU A 51 24.39 11.51 5.37
CA GLU A 51 24.76 12.50 4.34
C GLU A 51 26.19 12.24 3.87
N ARG A 52 26.37 12.17 2.55
CA ARG A 52 27.67 12.03 1.88
C ARG A 52 27.64 12.91 0.64
N GLU A 53 28.41 13.99 0.68
CA GLU A 53 28.46 14.99 -0.39
C GLU A 53 27.07 15.57 -0.66
N ASP A 54 26.53 15.43 -1.87
CA ASP A 54 25.19 15.86 -2.25
C ASP A 54 24.15 14.72 -2.17
N ILE A 55 24.53 13.54 -1.68
CA ILE A 55 23.66 12.36 -1.60
C ILE A 55 23.19 12.15 -0.16
N THR A 56 21.87 12.04 0.00
CA THR A 56 21.24 11.63 1.26
C THR A 56 20.78 10.18 1.16
N PHE A 57 21.22 9.36 2.12
CA PHE A 57 20.81 7.97 2.25
C PHE A 57 19.87 7.79 3.44
N GLY A 58 18.84 6.98 3.25
CA GLY A 58 18.00 6.48 4.33
C GLY A 58 18.38 5.08 4.76
N VAL A 59 18.41 4.84 6.06
CA VAL A 59 18.55 3.51 6.66
C VAL A 59 17.18 3.04 7.14
N PHE A 60 16.75 1.90 6.63
CA PHE A 60 15.44 1.30 6.90
C PHE A 60 15.61 -0.11 7.46
N PRO A 61 14.67 -0.61 8.29
CA PRO A 61 14.68 -2.01 8.68
C PRO A 61 14.49 -2.91 7.46
N ARG A 62 15.20 -4.04 7.42
CA ARG A 62 14.88 -5.09 6.44
C ARG A 62 13.58 -5.78 6.88
N ILE A 63 12.53 -5.64 6.09
CA ILE A 63 11.25 -6.35 6.27
C ILE A 63 11.24 -7.59 5.36
N GLY A 64 10.44 -8.59 5.71
CA GLY A 64 10.40 -9.91 5.08
C GLY A 64 10.07 -9.90 3.58
N GLY A 65 8.81 -10.15 3.24
CA GLY A 65 8.31 -10.27 1.86
C GLY A 65 7.44 -9.10 1.44
N THR A 66 6.81 -9.20 0.27
CA THR A 66 5.80 -8.23 -0.20
C THR A 66 4.42 -8.88 -0.26
N MET A 67 3.34 -8.09 -0.30
CA MET A 67 2.00 -8.63 -0.52
C MET A 67 1.82 -9.28 -1.91
N THR A 68 2.77 -9.10 -2.85
CA THR A 68 2.80 -9.87 -4.09
C THR A 68 2.94 -11.36 -3.83
N ASP A 69 3.71 -11.75 -2.81
CA ASP A 69 3.93 -13.14 -2.44
C ASP A 69 2.81 -13.71 -1.56
N ALA A 70 1.82 -12.88 -1.17
CA ALA A 70 0.74 -13.31 -0.30
C ALA A 70 -0.14 -14.40 -0.92
N TYR A 71 -0.23 -14.47 -2.25
CA TYR A 71 -0.92 -15.50 -3.03
C TYR A 71 -0.32 -15.58 -4.44
N ASP A 72 -0.65 -16.62 -5.21
CA ASP A 72 -0.11 -16.85 -6.56
C ASP A 72 1.42 -17.01 -6.60
N SER A 73 2.01 -17.35 -5.46
CA SER A 73 3.46 -17.49 -5.24
C SER A 73 3.70 -18.71 -4.35
N TRP A 74 4.81 -18.73 -3.60
CA TRP A 74 5.21 -19.83 -2.73
C TRP A 74 4.42 -19.91 -1.41
N ALA A 75 3.84 -18.81 -0.93
CA ALA A 75 3.24 -18.77 0.40
C ALA A 75 1.88 -19.47 0.45
N GLU A 76 1.71 -20.38 1.42
CA GLU A 76 0.46 -21.13 1.66
C GLU A 76 -0.53 -20.36 2.54
N ASN A 77 -0.80 -19.09 2.22
CA ASN A 77 -1.74 -18.27 3.00
C ASN A 77 -3.18 -18.65 2.71
N SER A 78 -4.03 -18.61 3.75
CA SER A 78 -5.47 -18.69 3.58
C SER A 78 -6.05 -17.36 3.08
N VAL A 79 -7.28 -17.39 2.58
CA VAL A 79 -8.08 -16.18 2.34
C VAL A 79 -8.09 -15.28 3.59
N GLY A 80 -8.29 -15.84 4.78
CA GLY A 80 -8.32 -15.10 6.03
C GLY A 80 -7.03 -14.33 6.29
N ASP A 81 -5.88 -14.97 6.07
CA ASP A 81 -4.57 -14.33 6.22
C ASP A 81 -4.42 -13.12 5.29
N ILE A 82 -4.83 -13.28 4.03
CA ILE A 82 -4.70 -12.25 3.00
C ILE A 82 -5.60 -11.06 3.33
N VAL A 83 -6.86 -11.31 3.72
CA VAL A 83 -7.80 -10.25 4.08
C VAL A 83 -7.36 -9.53 5.36
N ASP A 84 -6.84 -10.25 6.37
CA ASP A 84 -6.26 -9.64 7.57
C ASP A 84 -5.07 -8.71 7.23
N MET A 85 -4.23 -9.09 6.27
CA MET A 85 -3.16 -8.22 5.78
C MET A 85 -3.71 -7.02 4.98
N MET A 86 -4.74 -7.22 4.14
CA MET A 86 -5.40 -6.12 3.41
C MET A 86 -6.03 -5.08 4.34
N ILE A 87 -6.61 -5.51 5.46
CA ILE A 87 -7.15 -4.60 6.49
C ILE A 87 -6.04 -3.69 7.03
N GLN A 88 -4.85 -4.22 7.31
CA GLN A 88 -3.69 -3.42 7.74
C GLN A 88 -3.19 -2.49 6.63
N CYS A 89 -3.18 -2.91 5.35
CA CYS A 89 -2.85 -2.02 4.24
C CYS A 89 -3.81 -0.82 4.19
N LEU A 90 -5.11 -1.07 4.36
CA LEU A 90 -6.13 -0.03 4.35
C LEU A 90 -6.07 0.86 5.59
N GLU A 91 -5.70 0.31 6.76
CA GLU A 91 -5.41 1.09 7.97
C GLU A 91 -4.27 2.08 7.73
N SER A 92 -3.18 1.62 7.09
CA SER A 92 -2.06 2.48 6.67
C SER A 92 -2.53 3.63 5.78
N LEU A 93 -3.27 3.32 4.72
CA LEU A 93 -3.76 4.34 3.79
C LEU A 93 -4.74 5.30 4.48
N ALA A 94 -5.65 4.79 5.31
CA ALA A 94 -6.60 5.59 6.06
C ALA A 94 -5.88 6.58 7.00
N TYR A 95 -4.82 6.13 7.68
CA TYR A 95 -4.01 6.99 8.52
C TYR A 95 -3.31 8.08 7.71
N LEU A 96 -2.60 7.71 6.63
CA LEU A 96 -1.91 8.68 5.76
C LEU A 96 -2.89 9.73 5.21
N HIS A 97 -4.05 9.28 4.73
CA HIS A 97 -5.10 10.17 4.21
C HIS A 97 -5.62 11.13 5.29
N SER A 98 -5.72 10.66 6.55
CA SER A 98 -6.17 11.49 7.67
C SER A 98 -5.20 12.64 8.01
N ILE A 99 -3.91 12.46 7.74
CA ILE A 99 -2.86 13.47 7.95
C ILE A 99 -2.46 14.19 6.66
N GLY A 100 -3.28 14.11 5.61
CA GLY A 100 -3.09 14.84 4.36
C GLY A 100 -2.00 14.28 3.45
N VAL A 101 -1.59 13.02 3.64
CA VAL A 101 -0.58 12.36 2.78
C VAL A 101 -1.27 11.37 1.85
N ALA A 102 -0.98 11.46 0.55
CA ALA A 102 -1.39 10.47 -0.45
C ALA A 102 -0.14 9.79 -1.04
N HIS A 103 -0.18 8.47 -1.19
CA HIS A 103 0.99 7.68 -1.58
C HIS A 103 1.26 7.74 -3.09
N ARG A 104 0.20 7.65 -3.90
CA ARG A 104 0.16 7.67 -5.38
C ARG A 104 0.86 6.51 -6.11
N ASP A 105 1.32 5.50 -5.36
CA ASP A 105 1.78 4.19 -5.88
C ASP A 105 1.37 3.07 -4.93
N ALA A 106 0.11 3.05 -4.49
CA ALA A 106 -0.39 2.15 -3.45
C ALA A 106 -0.69 0.72 -3.97
N PHE A 107 0.25 0.11 -4.69
CA PHE A 107 0.12 -1.27 -5.20
C PHE A 107 0.67 -2.29 -4.19
N ARG A 108 0.17 -3.54 -4.24
CA ARG A 108 0.54 -4.62 -3.30
C ARG A 108 2.05 -4.87 -3.16
N ASP A 109 2.86 -4.62 -4.18
CA ASP A 109 4.31 -4.78 -4.12
C ASP A 109 5.01 -3.77 -3.19
N ASN A 110 4.38 -2.62 -2.92
CA ASN A 110 4.87 -1.62 -1.98
C ASN A 110 4.42 -1.87 -0.52
N PHE A 111 3.59 -2.89 -0.29
CA PHE A 111 3.23 -3.34 1.06
C PHE A 111 4.11 -4.52 1.44
N LEU A 112 5.03 -4.28 2.38
CA LEU A 112 5.92 -5.28 2.93
C LEU A 112 5.25 -6.04 4.08
N VAL A 113 5.44 -7.34 4.14
CA VAL A 113 4.90 -8.21 5.19
C VAL A 113 6.06 -8.75 6.01
N GLN A 114 5.95 -8.69 7.34
CA GLN A 114 7.02 -9.16 8.23
C GLN A 114 7.35 -10.64 7.99
N TRP A 115 6.33 -11.47 7.77
CA TRP A 115 6.40 -12.90 7.42
C TRP A 115 5.02 -13.33 6.90
N HIS A 116 4.95 -14.37 6.07
CA HIS A 116 3.68 -14.89 5.59
C HIS A 116 3.10 -15.91 6.59
N PRO A 117 1.81 -15.78 6.99
CA PRO A 117 1.16 -16.67 7.95
C PRO A 117 1.22 -18.15 7.62
N GLU A 118 1.06 -18.47 6.34
CA GLU A 118 1.03 -19.82 5.79
C GLU A 118 0.05 -20.75 6.54
N SER A 119 -1.13 -20.24 6.94
CA SER A 119 -2.06 -20.97 7.81
C SER A 119 -2.71 -22.21 7.16
N MET A 120 -2.52 -22.39 5.85
CA MET A 120 -2.90 -23.61 5.14
C MET A 120 -1.81 -24.70 5.21
N SER A 121 -0.58 -24.34 5.55
CA SER A 121 0.53 -25.29 5.64
C SER A 121 0.34 -26.24 6.83
N PRO A 122 0.47 -27.57 6.66
CA PRO A 122 0.24 -28.54 7.72
C PRO A 122 1.30 -28.47 8.83
N THR A 123 2.45 -27.84 8.55
CA THR A 123 3.58 -27.74 9.48
C THR A 123 3.65 -26.41 10.22
N GLN A 124 2.78 -25.46 9.91
CA GLN A 124 2.83 -24.11 10.45
C GLN A 124 1.71 -23.87 11.46
N LEU A 125 2.09 -23.42 12.66
CA LEU A 125 1.15 -22.97 13.69
C LEU A 125 1.14 -21.44 13.74
N THR A 126 0.17 -20.83 13.08
CA THR A 126 0.01 -19.38 13.06
C THR A 126 -0.72 -18.90 14.32
N VAL A 127 0.02 -18.42 15.32
CA VAL A 127 -0.55 -17.94 16.60
C VAL A 127 -0.75 -16.42 16.62
N THR A 128 -0.02 -15.69 15.78
CA THR A 128 -0.03 -14.22 15.71
C THR A 128 -0.22 -13.73 14.29
N ARG A 129 -0.65 -12.48 14.11
CA ARG A 129 -0.75 -11.85 12.80
C ARG A 129 0.55 -11.09 12.46
N PRO A 130 1.05 -11.15 11.21
CA PRO A 130 2.19 -10.36 10.80
C PRO A 130 1.81 -8.89 10.72
N ARG A 131 2.80 -8.00 10.88
CA ARG A 131 2.62 -6.58 10.54
C ARG A 131 2.84 -6.36 9.06
N VAL A 132 1.96 -5.55 8.46
CA VAL A 132 2.16 -4.98 7.12
C VAL A 132 2.78 -3.59 7.26
N ILE A 133 3.73 -3.25 6.40
CA ILE A 133 4.49 -2.00 6.38
C ILE A 133 4.48 -1.42 4.96
N LEU A 134 4.03 -0.18 4.79
CA LEU A 134 4.03 0.52 3.52
C LEU A 134 5.40 1.17 3.26
N ASN A 135 5.97 0.96 2.07
CA ASN A 135 7.23 1.56 1.64
C ASN A 135 7.06 2.39 0.37
N ASP A 136 8.15 2.98 -0.11
CA ASP A 136 8.24 3.62 -1.43
C ASP A 136 7.39 4.90 -1.61
N PHE A 137 7.70 5.90 -0.79
CA PHE A 137 7.03 7.20 -0.81
C PHE A 137 7.57 8.18 -1.88
N GLU A 138 8.20 7.71 -2.96
CA GLU A 138 8.84 8.59 -3.94
C GLU A 138 7.84 9.48 -4.70
N THR A 139 6.63 8.96 -4.96
CA THR A 139 5.55 9.67 -5.67
C THR A 139 4.57 10.35 -4.72
N ALA A 140 4.79 10.21 -3.40
CA ALA A 140 3.87 10.67 -2.38
C ALA A 140 3.80 12.21 -2.34
N VAL A 141 2.62 12.71 -1.98
CA VAL A 141 2.37 14.13 -1.79
C VAL A 141 1.82 14.36 -0.41
N ARG A 142 2.18 15.50 0.17
CA ARG A 142 1.63 15.99 1.44
C ARG A 142 0.91 17.30 1.19
N PHE A 143 -0.31 17.39 1.72
CA PHE A 143 -1.08 18.63 1.79
C PHE A 143 -1.08 19.12 3.22
N ASP A 144 -0.93 20.44 3.40
CA ASP A 144 -1.03 21.05 4.71
C ASP A 144 -2.46 20.99 5.25
N GLU A 145 -2.60 21.04 6.58
CA GLU A 145 -3.88 20.89 7.26
C GLU A 145 -4.86 22.01 6.93
N ASP A 146 -4.35 23.20 6.63
CA ASP A 146 -5.12 24.40 6.27
C ASP A 146 -5.67 24.35 4.84
N VAL A 147 -5.11 23.51 3.96
CA VAL A 147 -5.64 23.30 2.62
C VAL A 147 -6.97 22.54 2.71
N PRO A 148 -8.09 23.11 2.23
CA PRO A 148 -9.39 22.43 2.26
C PRO A 148 -9.37 21.13 1.47
N SER A 149 -10.07 20.09 1.92
CA SER A 149 -10.06 18.76 1.28
C SER A 149 -10.42 18.78 -0.22
N ALA A 150 -11.27 19.72 -0.65
CA ALA A 150 -11.64 19.89 -2.06
C ALA A 150 -10.50 20.43 -2.96
N GLN A 151 -9.48 21.06 -2.37
CA GLN A 151 -8.31 21.60 -3.06
C GLN A 151 -7.10 20.67 -3.00
N ARG A 152 -7.18 19.56 -2.26
CA ARG A 152 -6.13 18.54 -2.17
C ARG A 152 -6.19 17.63 -3.40
N VAL A 153 -5.72 18.16 -4.52
CA VAL A 153 -5.79 17.51 -5.84
C VAL A 153 -4.41 17.37 -6.48
N CYS A 154 -4.27 16.40 -7.38
CA CYS A 154 -3.10 16.21 -8.23
C CYS A 154 -3.50 16.27 -9.70
N ILE A 155 -2.52 16.49 -10.59
CA ILE A 155 -2.69 16.51 -12.03
C ILE A 155 -1.64 15.58 -12.66
N GLY A 156 -2.04 14.81 -13.67
CA GLY A 156 -1.14 13.93 -14.41
C GLY A 156 -0.70 12.68 -13.64
N LEU A 157 0.23 11.95 -14.25
CA LEU A 157 0.72 10.67 -13.74
C LEU A 157 1.49 10.84 -12.41
N PRO A 158 1.46 9.82 -11.53
CA PRO A 158 2.36 9.71 -10.38
C PRO A 158 3.82 9.54 -10.81
N LEU A 159 4.49 10.67 -11.07
CA LEU A 159 5.92 10.71 -11.39
C LEU A 159 6.69 11.28 -10.20
N SER A 160 7.95 10.85 -10.04
CA SER A 160 8.91 11.41 -9.08
C SER A 160 10.09 12.01 -9.85
N ASP A 161 10.93 12.81 -9.18
CA ASP A 161 12.15 13.35 -9.80
C ASP A 161 13.08 12.22 -10.31
N SER A 162 13.07 11.07 -9.62
CA SER A 162 13.83 9.88 -9.98
C SER A 162 13.20 9.10 -11.15
N PHE A 163 11.92 9.36 -11.46
CA PHE A 163 11.18 8.73 -12.54
C PHE A 163 10.31 9.75 -13.31
N PRO A 164 10.93 10.72 -14.02
CA PRO A 164 10.20 11.82 -14.65
C PRO A 164 9.58 11.45 -16.00
N ASP A 165 9.96 10.30 -16.58
CA ASP A 165 9.58 9.91 -17.93
C ASP A 165 8.24 9.17 -17.94
N ALA A 166 7.19 9.87 -18.38
CA ALA A 166 5.86 9.31 -18.56
C ALA A 166 5.85 8.08 -19.49
N ALA A 167 6.79 7.97 -20.45
CA ALA A 167 6.86 6.81 -21.35
C ALA A 167 7.32 5.53 -20.63
N ARG A 168 7.93 5.65 -19.45
CA ARG A 168 8.34 4.51 -18.62
C ARG A 168 7.28 4.12 -17.59
N TYR A 169 6.21 4.89 -17.44
CA TYR A 169 5.14 4.58 -16.48
C TYR A 169 4.35 3.35 -16.95
N THR A 170 4.46 2.24 -16.21
CA THR A 170 3.85 0.95 -16.58
C THR A 170 2.67 0.54 -15.69
N ARG A 171 2.41 1.28 -14.61
CA ARG A 171 1.27 0.98 -13.73
C ARG A 171 -0.05 1.27 -14.46
N PRO A 172 -1.14 0.55 -14.12
CA PRO A 172 -2.48 0.91 -14.57
C PRO A 172 -2.84 2.36 -14.20
N VAL A 173 -3.58 3.04 -15.09
CA VAL A 173 -3.97 4.44 -14.93
C VAL A 173 -5.50 4.53 -15.01
N PRO A 174 -6.19 5.04 -13.98
CA PRO A 174 -7.64 5.23 -14.05
C PRO A 174 -7.99 6.45 -14.91
N ALA A 175 -9.22 6.51 -15.39
CA ALA A 175 -9.66 7.51 -16.37
C ALA A 175 -9.47 8.96 -15.87
N GLU A 176 -9.70 9.23 -14.58
CA GLU A 176 -9.53 10.56 -14.01
C GLU A 176 -8.07 11.05 -14.08
N VAL A 177 -7.09 10.15 -13.93
CA VAL A 177 -5.68 10.50 -14.04
C VAL A 177 -5.29 10.67 -15.52
N ALA A 178 -5.75 9.78 -16.38
CA ALA A 178 -5.50 9.83 -17.82
C ALA A 178 -6.11 11.09 -18.49
N SER A 179 -7.17 11.64 -17.90
CA SER A 179 -7.85 12.85 -18.41
C SER A 179 -6.99 14.12 -18.36
N GLY A 180 -5.95 14.14 -17.52
CA GLY A 180 -5.15 15.33 -17.24
C GLY A 180 -5.89 16.42 -16.43
N GLN A 181 -7.12 16.15 -15.96
CA GLN A 181 -7.84 17.05 -15.05
C GLN A 181 -7.41 16.82 -13.60
N PRO A 182 -7.63 17.80 -12.71
CA PRO A 182 -7.39 17.61 -11.28
C PRO A 182 -8.20 16.43 -10.72
N TYR A 183 -7.52 15.52 -10.02
CA TYR A 183 -8.13 14.36 -9.37
C TYR A 183 -7.76 14.30 -7.89
N CYS A 184 -8.56 13.56 -7.11
CA CYS A 184 -8.30 13.30 -5.70
C CYS A 184 -7.25 12.19 -5.55
N PRO A 185 -6.03 12.47 -5.04
CA PRO A 185 -4.98 11.46 -4.93
C PRO A 185 -5.29 10.40 -3.87
N PHE A 186 -6.10 10.72 -2.86
CA PHE A 186 -6.55 9.75 -1.87
C PHE A 186 -7.47 8.67 -2.49
N LYS A 187 -8.30 9.05 -3.47
CA LYS A 187 -9.12 8.10 -4.23
C LYS A 187 -8.27 7.30 -5.22
N LEU A 188 -7.18 7.87 -5.73
CA LEU A 188 -6.21 7.15 -6.55
C LEU A 188 -5.57 6.01 -5.76
N ASP A 189 -5.10 6.26 -4.53
CA ASP A 189 -4.48 5.22 -3.68
C ASP A 189 -5.40 4.00 -3.49
N VAL A 190 -6.67 4.25 -3.18
CA VAL A 190 -7.67 3.19 -2.97
C VAL A 190 -7.91 2.38 -4.25
N TRP A 191 -7.95 3.05 -5.40
CA TRP A 191 -8.10 2.39 -6.69
C TRP A 191 -6.88 1.55 -7.05
N GLN A 192 -5.67 2.11 -6.89
CA GLN A 192 -4.41 1.38 -7.14
C GLN A 192 -4.29 0.14 -6.26
N PHE A 193 -4.65 0.29 -4.99
CA PHE A 193 -4.70 -0.82 -4.04
C PHE A 193 -5.63 -1.92 -4.57
N ALA A 194 -6.91 -1.62 -4.83
CA ALA A 194 -7.86 -2.61 -5.32
C ALA A 194 -7.46 -3.22 -6.67
N GLN A 195 -6.95 -2.40 -7.59
CA GLN A 195 -6.49 -2.82 -8.91
C GLN A 195 -5.32 -3.80 -8.83
N SER A 196 -4.44 -3.63 -7.83
CA SER A 196 -3.29 -4.52 -7.59
C SER A 196 -3.72 -5.93 -7.14
N PHE A 197 -4.95 -6.08 -6.63
CA PHE A 197 -5.59 -7.35 -6.28
C PHE A 197 -6.61 -7.81 -7.34
N SER A 198 -6.61 -7.26 -8.55
CA SER A 198 -7.64 -7.62 -9.55
C SER A 198 -7.59 -9.08 -10.03
N ASN A 199 -6.41 -9.71 -9.97
CA ASN A 199 -6.24 -11.15 -10.22
C ASN A 199 -6.61 -12.01 -9.00
N PHE A 200 -6.80 -11.39 -7.83
CA PHE A 200 -7.33 -12.00 -6.62
C PHE A 200 -8.85 -12.20 -6.77
N LYS A 201 -9.26 -12.95 -7.80
CA LYS A 201 -10.64 -13.44 -7.93
C LYS A 201 -10.95 -14.60 -6.98
N ALA A 202 -10.13 -14.78 -5.95
CA ALA A 202 -10.50 -15.46 -4.72
C ALA A 202 -10.28 -14.65 -3.45
N CYS A 203 -10.42 -13.34 -3.55
CA CYS A 203 -11.62 -12.84 -2.92
C CYS A 203 -12.78 -13.38 -3.76
N THR A 204 -13.59 -14.36 -3.38
CA THR A 204 -13.65 -15.39 -2.33
C THR A 204 -14.96 -16.09 -2.68
N SER A 205 -15.29 -17.29 -2.22
CA SER A 205 -16.67 -17.79 -2.35
C SER A 205 -17.70 -16.99 -1.50
N ILE A 206 -17.42 -15.71 -1.22
CA ILE A 206 -18.01 -14.83 -0.21
C ILE A 206 -18.29 -13.49 -0.89
N PRO A 207 -19.49 -13.32 -1.47
CA PRO A 207 -19.89 -12.15 -2.25
C PRO A 207 -19.71 -10.81 -1.52
N GLU A 208 -19.76 -10.81 -0.19
CA GLU A 208 -19.65 -9.63 0.66
C GLU A 208 -18.27 -8.97 0.56
N LEU A 209 -17.19 -9.76 0.44
CA LEU A 209 -15.83 -9.22 0.28
C LEU A 209 -15.65 -8.61 -1.12
N ASP A 210 -16.23 -9.25 -2.14
CA ASP A 210 -16.16 -8.79 -3.54
C ASP A 210 -16.89 -7.45 -3.74
N VAL A 211 -17.96 -7.21 -2.98
CA VAL A 211 -18.66 -5.92 -2.98
C VAL A 211 -17.74 -4.81 -2.46
N VAL A 212 -16.95 -5.08 -1.42
CA VAL A 212 -16.00 -4.08 -0.87
C VAL A 212 -14.88 -3.81 -1.87
N LEU A 213 -14.27 -4.85 -2.44
CA LEU A 213 -13.21 -4.70 -3.44
C LEU A 213 -13.67 -3.92 -4.67
N ARG A 214 -14.85 -4.25 -5.21
CA ARG A 214 -15.42 -3.49 -6.34
C ARG A 214 -15.72 -2.05 -5.97
N GLY A 215 -16.18 -1.79 -4.75
CA GLY A 215 -16.39 -0.43 -4.26
C GLY A 215 -15.10 0.40 -4.17
N MET A 216 -13.95 -0.24 -3.94
CA MET A 216 -12.64 0.43 -3.99
C MET A 216 -12.13 0.64 -5.44
N ALA A 217 -12.51 -0.24 -6.36
CA ALA A 217 -12.13 -0.17 -7.77
C ALA A 217 -13.16 0.59 -8.65
N ASP A 218 -14.14 1.26 -8.06
CA ASP A 218 -15.18 1.99 -8.81
C ASP A 218 -14.54 3.05 -9.73
N ASP A 219 -14.92 3.02 -11.01
CA ASP A 219 -14.42 3.95 -12.03
C ASP A 219 -14.82 5.39 -11.73
N ASN A 220 -15.95 5.61 -11.04
CA ASN A 220 -16.34 6.92 -10.57
C ASN A 220 -15.69 7.23 -9.21
N PRO A 221 -14.74 8.18 -9.13
CA PRO A 221 -14.06 8.51 -7.88
C PRO A 221 -15.01 9.01 -6.79
N ALA A 222 -16.19 9.54 -7.13
CA ALA A 222 -17.19 9.98 -6.16
C ALA A 222 -17.87 8.80 -5.44
N SER A 223 -18.17 7.72 -6.18
CA SER A 223 -18.76 6.48 -5.65
C SER A 223 -17.74 5.58 -4.96
N ARG A 224 -16.46 5.72 -5.33
CA ARG A 224 -15.34 4.92 -4.79
C ARG A 224 -15.25 5.04 -3.27
N LEU A 225 -15.01 3.92 -2.58
CA LEU A 225 -14.80 3.92 -1.14
C LEU A 225 -13.57 4.76 -0.75
N SER A 226 -13.57 5.31 0.46
CA SER A 226 -12.34 5.78 1.10
C SER A 226 -11.57 4.61 1.70
N ALA A 227 -10.27 4.77 1.98
CA ALA A 227 -9.48 3.75 2.64
C ALA A 227 -10.10 3.33 3.98
N LEU A 228 -10.52 4.31 4.80
CA LEU A 228 -11.21 4.06 6.06
C LEU A 228 -12.54 3.33 5.87
N GLY A 229 -13.35 3.75 4.89
CA GLY A 229 -14.64 3.13 4.61
C GLY A 229 -14.49 1.68 4.13
N ALA A 230 -13.47 1.41 3.31
CA ALA A 230 -13.13 0.06 2.87
C ALA A 230 -12.62 -0.80 4.03
N MET A 231 -11.72 -0.27 4.87
CA MET A 231 -11.20 -0.95 6.06
C MET A 231 -12.31 -1.40 7.00
N ILE A 232 -13.22 -0.48 7.36
CA ILE A 232 -14.35 -0.77 8.25
C ILE A 232 -15.27 -1.83 7.65
N LYS A 233 -15.60 -1.72 6.36
CA LYS A 233 -16.45 -2.71 5.68
C LYS A 233 -15.78 -4.08 5.61
N LEU A 234 -14.50 -4.14 5.27
CA LEU A 234 -13.76 -5.39 5.15
C LEU A 234 -13.62 -6.09 6.51
N ALA A 235 -13.23 -5.34 7.55
CA ALA A 235 -13.15 -5.85 8.92
C ALA A 235 -14.52 -6.30 9.46
N GLY A 236 -15.58 -5.53 9.17
CA GLY A 236 -16.95 -5.89 9.54
C GLY A 236 -17.44 -7.17 8.87
N THR A 237 -17.12 -7.36 7.59
CA THR A 237 -17.42 -8.59 6.86
C THR A 237 -16.65 -9.78 7.42
N VAL A 238 -15.35 -9.65 7.71
CA VAL A 238 -14.57 -10.73 8.32
C VAL A 238 -15.13 -11.11 9.70
N ALA A 239 -15.52 -10.13 10.51
CA ALA A 239 -16.07 -10.39 11.84
C ALA A 239 -17.44 -11.10 11.83
N SER A 240 -18.19 -11.02 10.73
CA SER A 240 -19.49 -11.70 10.60
C SER A 240 -19.38 -13.10 10.01
N ILE A 241 -18.23 -13.48 9.45
CA ILE A 241 -17.98 -14.79 8.85
C ILE A 241 -17.30 -15.70 9.89
N PRO A 242 -17.76 -16.97 10.05
CA PRO A 242 -17.06 -17.94 10.89
C PRO A 242 -15.60 -18.10 10.43
N SER A 243 -14.65 -18.11 11.39
CA SER A 243 -13.21 -18.14 11.11
C SER A 243 -12.78 -19.33 10.24
N ASP A 244 -13.43 -20.49 10.38
CA ASP A 244 -13.14 -21.68 9.59
C ASP A 244 -13.49 -21.52 8.11
N THR A 245 -14.45 -20.67 7.77
CA THR A 245 -14.85 -20.39 6.38
C THR A 245 -13.74 -19.67 5.61
N LEU A 246 -12.93 -18.86 6.30
CA LEU A 246 -11.82 -18.12 5.69
C LEU A 246 -10.54 -18.95 5.60
N LYS A 247 -10.50 -20.15 6.22
CA LYS A 247 -9.38 -21.10 6.12
C LYS A 247 -9.48 -21.93 4.84
N MET A 248 -9.43 -21.25 3.71
CA MET A 248 -9.50 -21.82 2.38
C MET A 248 -8.41 -21.23 1.48
N PRO A 249 -7.94 -21.97 0.45
CA PRO A 249 -6.91 -21.46 -0.46
C PRO A 249 -7.48 -20.37 -1.39
N PRO A 250 -6.67 -19.37 -1.78
CA PRO A 250 -7.05 -18.41 -2.80
C PRO A 250 -7.01 -19.04 -4.20
N LEU A 251 -8.10 -18.92 -4.96
CA LEU A 251 -8.14 -19.05 -6.42
C LEU A 251 -7.55 -17.82 -7.12
N VAL A 252 -6.73 -18.06 -8.13
CA VAL A 252 -6.14 -17.01 -8.94
C VAL A 252 -6.52 -17.24 -10.39
N THR A 253 -6.99 -16.20 -11.07
CA THR A 253 -7.21 -16.29 -12.52
C THR A 253 -5.90 -16.04 -13.25
N SER A 254 -5.52 -16.96 -14.12
CA SER A 254 -4.50 -16.70 -15.14
C SER A 254 -4.93 -15.45 -15.92
N SER A 255 -3.99 -14.51 -16.09
CA SER A 255 -4.24 -13.18 -16.63
C SER A 255 -5.00 -13.24 -17.97
N ALA A 256 -6.31 -13.04 -17.94
CA ALA A 256 -7.02 -12.53 -19.09
C ALA A 256 -6.73 -11.02 -19.08
N ARG A 257 -5.95 -10.55 -20.06
CA ARG A 257 -5.94 -9.13 -20.42
C ARG A 257 -7.40 -8.70 -20.45
N PHE A 258 -7.77 -7.67 -19.67
CA PHE A 258 -9.03 -6.98 -19.88
C PHE A 258 -8.97 -6.36 -21.27
N MET A 259 -9.34 -7.13 -22.29
CA MET A 259 -9.77 -6.61 -23.57
C MET A 259 -11.21 -6.18 -23.34
N THR A 260 -11.41 -4.90 -23.05
CA THR A 260 -12.70 -4.28 -23.32
C THR A 260 -12.91 -4.22 -24.84
N PRO A 261 -14.14 -4.42 -25.34
CA PRO A 261 -14.48 -4.20 -26.76
C PRO A 261 -14.29 -2.74 -27.17
#